data_AF-A0AAD8HBY7-F1
#
_entry.id   AF-A0AAD8HBY7-F1
#
_cell.length_a   1.000
_cell.length_b   1.000
_cell.length_c   1.000
_cell.angle_alpha   90.00
_cell.angle_beta   90.00
_cell.angle_gamma   90.00
#
_symmetry.space_group_name_H-M   'P 1'
#
loop_
_entity.id
_entity.type
_entity.pdbx_description
1 polymer ?
#
loop_
_entity_poly.entity_id
_entity_poly.type
_entity_poly.pdbx_seq_one_letter_code
_entity_poly.pdbx_strand_id
1 'polypeptide(L)'
;MVGESFAAQKRASSTHLPSTAATNVSAVRRPPTIPRNRQIHKTFNNIKITILCGFVTILVLRGTIGLGNLVTDSELENQNLIEETNRILDEIRSGYDPIDENDPAELQRDMFVNETYSLGPKIRSWDGDRRMWLRKNPGFSSRVNGKPRVMLVTGSPPGPCDNPIGDHYLLKAVKNKIDYCRIHGIEIVYNMAHLDKELAGYWAKLPLIRKLMLSHPEVEWIWWMDSDAWFTDMVFEIPYRKYEGYNMVIHGYPDLLFNQKSWIALNTGSFLFRNCQWSLDLLDVWAPMGPKGPIRDEAGRVLTANLKGRPAFEADDQSALIYLLISQKAKWMKKVFVENSYYLHGFWQGLVDRYEEMIEKYHPGLGDERWPFVTHFVGCKPCGSYGDYAVEKCLKSMERAFNFADNQVIELYGFRHRGLLSPKIKRTRNESVTPLKYVDQYDIRHSAHKYSGSKG
;
A
#
# COMPACT_ATOMS: atom_id res chain seq x y z
N MET A 1 33.79 29.95 3.79
CA MET A 1 34.84 29.69 4.80
C MET A 1 34.17 28.95 5.95
N VAL A 2 34.79 27.91 6.52
CA VAL A 2 34.40 27.16 7.75
C VAL A 2 32.94 26.60 7.78
N GLY A 3 32.67 25.30 7.85
CA GLY A 3 33.55 24.13 7.68
C GLY A 3 33.93 23.40 8.97
N GLU A 4 33.04 22.53 9.48
CA GLU A 4 33.29 21.37 10.36
C GLU A 4 32.00 20.50 10.31
N SER A 5 31.98 19.16 10.15
CA SER A 5 32.91 18.04 10.40
C SER A 5 32.97 17.55 11.85
N PHE A 6 32.31 16.42 12.13
CA PHE A 6 32.59 15.58 13.30
C PHE A 6 32.56 14.10 12.93
N ALA A 7 33.57 13.36 13.38
CA ALA A 7 33.73 11.91 13.22
C ALA A 7 34.20 11.27 14.54
N ALA A 8 34.05 9.95 14.65
CA ALA A 8 34.10 9.22 15.91
C ALA A 8 35.48 9.11 16.59
N GLN A 9 35.47 8.88 17.92
CA GLN A 9 36.58 8.29 18.67
C GLN A 9 36.12 7.16 19.63
N LYS A 10 37.05 6.49 20.32
CA LYS A 10 36.95 5.10 20.80
C LYS A 10 37.56 4.88 22.20
N ARG A 11 37.11 3.79 22.86
CA ARG A 11 37.78 3.02 23.97
C ARG A 11 37.86 3.71 25.36
N ALA A 12 37.99 3.01 26.50
CA ALA A 12 37.74 1.59 26.84
C ALA A 12 37.72 1.32 28.38
N SER A 13 37.22 0.12 28.74
CA SER A 13 37.70 -0.80 29.82
C SER A 13 37.71 -0.43 31.32
N SER A 14 36.79 -1.09 32.06
CA SER A 14 37.01 -1.95 33.26
C SER A 14 37.56 -1.43 34.60
N THR A 15 36.91 -1.84 35.71
CA THR A 15 37.55 -2.32 36.97
C THR A 15 36.54 -3.07 37.88
N HIS A 16 37.00 -3.80 38.90
CA HIS A 16 36.21 -4.67 39.80
C HIS A 16 36.34 -4.28 41.31
N LEU A 17 35.35 -4.72 42.10
CA LEU A 17 35.29 -5.04 43.56
C LEU A 17 36.54 -4.89 44.46
N PRO A 18 36.33 -4.52 45.74
CA PRO A 18 36.49 -5.51 46.83
C PRO A 18 35.38 -5.47 47.92
N SER A 19 35.57 -6.16 49.07
CA SER A 19 34.53 -6.56 50.04
C SER A 19 34.90 -6.41 51.54
N THR A 20 33.97 -6.83 52.44
CA THR A 20 34.18 -7.31 53.86
C THR A 20 34.60 -6.28 54.94
N ALA A 21 34.33 -6.41 56.25
CA ALA A 21 33.48 -7.31 57.08
C ALA A 21 33.24 -6.74 58.52
N ALA A 22 32.41 -7.39 59.36
CA ALA A 22 32.24 -7.16 60.82
C ALA A 22 31.73 -8.43 61.58
N THR A 23 31.82 -8.49 62.93
CA THR A 23 31.64 -9.69 63.80
C THR A 23 30.87 -9.38 65.13
N ASN A 24 30.67 -10.19 66.20
CA ASN A 24 31.29 -11.44 66.70
C ASN A 24 30.46 -12.19 67.80
N VAL A 25 30.71 -13.51 68.02
CA VAL A 25 30.25 -14.42 69.13
C VAL A 25 28.70 -14.51 69.39
N SER A 26 28.05 -15.33 70.27
CA SER A 26 28.34 -16.39 71.29
C SER A 26 27.00 -17.18 71.59
N ALA A 27 26.85 -18.29 72.35
CA ALA A 27 27.63 -19.51 72.66
C ALA A 27 26.83 -20.48 73.63
N VAL A 28 27.38 -21.67 73.96
CA VAL A 28 27.13 -22.54 75.18
C VAL A 28 26.00 -23.62 75.26
N ARG A 29 26.42 -24.91 75.35
CA ARG A 29 25.90 -26.17 76.04
C ARG A 29 24.51 -26.86 75.78
N ARG A 30 24.58 -27.98 75.03
CA ARG A 30 24.29 -29.46 75.31
C ARG A 30 23.09 -30.01 76.19
N PRO A 31 22.66 -31.30 75.99
CA PRO A 31 21.34 -31.89 76.37
C PRO A 31 21.38 -32.93 77.54
N PRO A 32 20.28 -33.69 77.85
CA PRO A 32 20.23 -35.12 77.42
C PRO A 32 18.84 -35.84 77.32
N THR A 33 18.88 -37.15 76.97
CA THR A 33 17.93 -38.28 77.27
C THR A 33 16.61 -38.54 76.49
N ILE A 34 16.20 -39.82 76.48
CA ILE A 34 15.11 -40.46 75.70
C ILE A 34 14.48 -41.61 76.53
N PRO A 35 13.15 -41.86 76.45
CA PRO A 35 12.68 -43.26 76.44
C PRO A 35 11.55 -43.59 75.43
N ARG A 36 11.90 -44.43 74.45
CA ARG A 36 11.23 -45.74 74.19
C ARG A 36 9.69 -45.79 74.02
N ASN A 37 9.16 -45.24 72.92
CA ASN A 37 7.85 -45.66 72.36
C ASN A 37 7.97 -46.11 70.88
N ARG A 38 8.90 -47.03 70.61
CA ARG A 38 9.56 -47.19 69.29
C ARG A 38 9.28 -48.53 68.58
N GLN A 39 8.01 -48.94 68.50
CA GLN A 39 7.63 -50.18 67.79
C GLN A 39 6.45 -50.02 66.80
N ILE A 40 5.40 -49.26 67.13
CA ILE A 40 4.21 -49.08 66.26
C ILE A 40 4.51 -48.22 65.02
N HIS A 41 5.39 -47.21 65.12
CA HIS A 41 5.73 -46.33 64.00
C HIS A 41 6.48 -47.01 62.84
N LYS A 42 7.13 -48.17 63.06
CA LYS A 42 7.88 -48.85 61.97
C LYS A 42 6.95 -49.38 60.88
N THR A 43 5.82 -49.96 61.25
CA THR A 43 4.87 -50.58 60.30
C THR A 43 4.26 -49.55 59.35
N PHE A 44 3.85 -48.39 59.87
CA PHE A 44 3.30 -47.30 59.06
C PHE A 44 4.33 -46.65 58.12
N ASN A 45 5.58 -46.50 58.56
CA ASN A 45 6.62 -45.95 57.69
C ASN A 45 6.98 -46.90 56.54
N ASN A 46 7.02 -48.22 56.78
CA ASN A 46 7.25 -49.20 55.73
C ASN A 46 6.15 -49.14 54.65
N ILE A 47 4.88 -49.06 55.04
CA ILE A 47 3.75 -48.93 54.09
C ILE A 47 3.87 -47.64 53.26
N LYS A 48 4.22 -46.51 53.89
CA LYS A 48 4.46 -45.24 53.17
C LYS A 48 5.62 -45.34 52.19
N ILE A 49 6.71 -46.03 52.54
CA ILE A 49 7.86 -46.25 51.66
C ILE A 49 7.45 -47.13 50.46
N THR A 50 6.71 -48.22 50.67
CA THR A 50 6.23 -49.07 49.57
C THR A 50 5.32 -48.31 48.60
N ILE A 51 4.41 -47.48 49.10
CA ILE A 51 3.55 -46.62 48.27
C ILE A 51 4.40 -45.60 47.50
N LEU A 52 5.37 -44.96 48.16
CA LEU A 52 6.26 -43.99 47.51
C LEU A 52 7.11 -44.64 46.41
N CYS A 53 7.68 -45.82 46.66
CA CYS A 53 8.41 -46.59 45.66
C CYS A 53 7.50 -47.00 44.49
N GLY A 54 6.25 -47.42 44.76
CA GLY A 54 5.27 -47.68 43.70
C GLY A 54 4.99 -46.45 42.83
N PHE A 55 4.79 -45.28 43.45
CA PHE A 55 4.58 -44.02 42.74
C PHE A 55 5.80 -43.58 41.93
N VAL A 56 7.01 -43.71 42.50
CA VAL A 56 8.27 -43.41 41.80
C VAL A 56 8.49 -44.37 40.63
N THR A 57 8.21 -45.66 40.77
CA THR A 57 8.30 -46.62 39.64
C THR A 57 7.29 -46.30 38.55
N ILE A 58 6.06 -45.89 38.88
CA ILE A 58 5.06 -45.43 37.89
C ILE A 58 5.51 -44.13 37.20
N LEU A 59 6.10 -43.18 37.93
CA LEU A 59 6.64 -41.94 37.37
C LEU A 59 7.87 -42.19 36.49
N VAL A 60 8.76 -43.12 36.87
CA VAL A 60 9.92 -43.52 36.05
C VAL A 60 9.46 -44.27 34.79
N LEU A 61 8.48 -45.18 34.90
CA LEU A 61 7.92 -45.88 33.73
C LEU A 61 7.18 -44.92 32.78
N ARG A 62 6.46 -43.92 33.28
CA ARG A 62 5.91 -42.83 32.45
C ARG A 62 6.96 -41.85 31.94
N GLY A 63 8.12 -41.76 32.58
CA GLY A 63 9.27 -40.97 32.14
C GLY A 63 10.12 -41.66 31.07
N THR A 64 10.12 -43.00 31.03
CA THR A 64 10.86 -43.79 30.03
C THR A 64 9.99 -44.36 28.90
N ILE A 65 8.66 -44.32 29.04
CA ILE A 65 7.71 -44.71 27.99
C ILE A 65 6.74 -43.55 27.73
N GLY A 66 6.93 -42.84 26.61
CA GLY A 66 5.92 -41.93 26.04
C GLY A 66 6.17 -40.41 26.18
N LEU A 67 7.39 -39.94 25.91
CA LEU A 67 7.68 -38.50 25.65
C LEU A 67 8.29 -38.24 24.26
N GLY A 68 8.06 -39.15 23.32
CA GLY A 68 8.06 -38.86 21.88
C GLY A 68 6.61 -38.69 21.40
N ASN A 69 6.41 -37.94 20.31
CA ASN A 69 5.10 -37.58 19.73
C ASN A 69 4.25 -36.60 20.57
N LEU A 70 4.90 -35.58 21.14
CA LEU A 70 4.27 -34.29 21.48
C LEU A 70 5.10 -33.12 20.92
N VAL A 71 5.47 -33.21 19.64
CA VAL A 71 5.48 -32.01 18.79
C VAL A 71 4.02 -31.59 18.67
N THR A 72 3.69 -30.31 18.81
CA THR A 72 2.27 -29.92 18.77
C THR A 72 1.71 -30.13 17.36
N ASP A 73 0.50 -30.68 17.23
CA ASP A 73 -0.15 -30.81 15.93
C ASP A 73 -0.22 -29.44 15.23
N SER A 74 -0.42 -28.36 15.99
CA SER A 74 -0.37 -26.98 15.50
C SER A 74 0.98 -26.55 14.92
N GLU A 75 2.12 -27.05 15.38
CA GLU A 75 3.43 -26.74 14.77
C GLU A 75 3.63 -27.54 13.48
N LEU A 76 3.17 -28.80 13.44
CA LEU A 76 3.23 -29.63 12.24
C LEU A 76 2.25 -29.15 11.16
N GLU A 77 1.03 -28.76 11.54
CA GLU A 77 0.06 -28.09 10.65
C GLU A 77 0.61 -26.76 10.13
N ASN A 78 1.23 -25.93 10.98
CA ASN A 78 1.86 -24.69 10.50
C ASN A 78 3.05 -24.97 9.56
N GLN A 79 3.86 -26.01 9.81
CA GLN A 79 4.94 -26.38 8.88
C GLN A 79 4.38 -26.91 7.55
N ASN A 80 3.37 -27.79 7.56
CA ASN A 80 2.69 -28.26 6.36
C ASN A 80 2.04 -27.11 5.58
N LEU A 81 1.41 -26.14 6.27
CA LEU A 81 0.83 -24.95 5.64
C LEU A 81 1.89 -24.02 5.05
N ILE A 82 3.06 -23.88 5.69
CA ILE A 82 4.19 -23.11 5.15
C ILE A 82 4.80 -23.83 3.93
N GLU A 83 4.99 -25.15 4.00
CA GLU A 83 5.52 -25.96 2.90
C GLU A 83 4.55 -26.00 1.71
N GLU A 84 3.25 -26.15 1.94
CA GLU A 84 2.25 -26.07 0.87
C GLU A 84 2.08 -24.64 0.33
N THR A 85 2.16 -23.61 1.17
CA THR A 85 2.19 -22.20 0.70
C THR A 85 3.43 -21.94 -0.16
N ASN A 86 4.60 -22.44 0.24
CA ASN A 86 5.82 -22.33 -0.56
C ASN A 86 5.70 -23.14 -1.85
N ARG A 87 5.16 -24.37 -1.82
CA ARG A 87 4.90 -25.17 -3.02
C ARG A 87 3.95 -24.44 -3.98
N ILE A 88 2.89 -23.82 -3.49
CA ILE A 88 1.95 -23.03 -4.30
C ILE A 88 2.62 -21.76 -4.83
N LEU A 89 3.42 -21.05 -4.03
CA LEU A 89 4.17 -19.87 -4.50
C LEU A 89 5.19 -20.26 -5.57
N ASP A 90 5.88 -21.39 -5.43
CA ASP A 90 6.88 -21.87 -6.36
C ASP A 90 6.24 -22.53 -7.61
N GLU A 91 5.05 -23.12 -7.49
CA GLU A 91 4.18 -23.53 -8.62
C GLU A 91 3.69 -22.31 -9.40
N ILE A 92 3.25 -21.24 -8.72
CA ILE A 92 2.89 -19.96 -9.37
C ILE A 92 4.12 -19.31 -10.02
N ARG A 93 5.32 -19.39 -9.40
CA ARG A 93 6.58 -18.86 -9.96
C ARG A 93 7.19 -19.71 -11.07
N SER A 94 6.84 -20.99 -11.18
CA SER A 94 7.30 -21.88 -12.26
C SER A 94 6.29 -21.98 -13.41
N GLY A 95 5.01 -21.73 -13.15
CA GLY A 95 4.03 -21.30 -14.16
C GLY A 95 4.20 -19.82 -14.56
N TYR A 96 5.14 -19.11 -13.96
CA TYR A 96 5.64 -17.82 -14.41
C TYR A 96 6.82 -18.05 -15.35
N ASP A 97 6.54 -18.51 -16.58
CA ASP A 97 7.58 -18.74 -17.60
C ASP A 97 8.49 -17.51 -17.71
N PRO A 98 9.78 -17.62 -17.34
CA PRO A 98 10.71 -16.49 -17.32
C PRO A 98 11.28 -16.24 -18.72
N ILE A 99 10.38 -16.18 -19.71
CA ILE A 99 10.61 -16.52 -21.13
C ILE A 99 10.85 -18.04 -21.28
N ASP A 100 10.02 -18.73 -22.07
CA ASP A 100 10.42 -20.06 -22.55
C ASP A 100 11.49 -19.89 -23.63
N GLU A 101 12.76 -19.98 -23.21
CA GLU A 101 13.92 -19.93 -24.11
C GLU A 101 13.92 -21.05 -25.18
N ASN A 102 13.00 -22.02 -25.09
CA ASN A 102 12.85 -23.13 -26.03
C ASN A 102 11.64 -22.99 -26.98
N ASP A 103 10.73 -22.02 -26.80
CA ASP A 103 9.71 -21.72 -27.82
C ASP A 103 10.34 -20.88 -28.95
N PRO A 104 10.43 -21.40 -30.20
CA PRO A 104 10.96 -20.63 -31.33
C PRO A 104 10.14 -19.39 -31.68
N ALA A 105 8.94 -19.22 -31.13
CA ALA A 105 8.12 -18.02 -31.25
C ALA A 105 8.43 -16.93 -30.19
N GLU A 106 8.91 -17.31 -28.99
CA GLU A 106 9.25 -16.37 -27.89
C GLU A 106 10.68 -15.80 -27.98
N LEU A 107 11.49 -16.21 -28.98
CA LEU A 107 12.73 -15.52 -29.41
C LEU A 107 12.43 -14.14 -30.05
N GLN A 108 11.79 -13.29 -29.27
CA GLN A 108 10.99 -12.16 -29.73
C GLN A 108 11.83 -10.86 -29.67
N ARG A 109 12.35 -10.48 -30.84
CA ARG A 109 13.11 -9.26 -31.09
C ARG A 109 12.44 -8.01 -30.48
N ASP A 110 13.20 -7.27 -29.66
CA ASP A 110 12.85 -5.90 -29.23
C ASP A 110 12.58 -4.99 -30.43
N MET A 111 11.57 -4.11 -30.33
CA MET A 111 11.26 -3.14 -31.38
C MET A 111 12.48 -2.30 -31.77
N PHE A 112 12.84 -2.33 -33.05
CA PHE A 112 13.90 -1.45 -33.56
C PHE A 112 13.45 0.02 -33.51
N VAL A 113 14.40 0.95 -33.34
CA VAL A 113 14.15 2.41 -33.23
C VAL A 113 13.42 3.00 -34.46
N ASN A 114 13.41 2.30 -35.59
CA ASN A 114 12.69 2.69 -36.81
C ASN A 114 11.23 2.20 -36.87
N GLU A 115 10.77 1.38 -35.91
CA GLU A 115 9.43 0.80 -35.89
C GLU A 115 8.46 1.66 -35.05
N THR A 116 7.28 1.94 -35.59
CA THR A 116 6.29 2.82 -34.94
C THR A 116 5.29 2.04 -34.10
N TYR A 117 5.45 2.06 -32.78
CA TYR A 117 4.46 1.51 -31.85
C TYR A 117 3.09 2.20 -31.96
N SER A 118 2.01 1.47 -31.69
CA SER A 118 0.65 2.00 -31.63
C SER A 118 -0.23 1.24 -30.63
N LEU A 119 -0.99 1.97 -29.81
CA LEU A 119 -1.97 1.41 -28.87
C LEU A 119 -3.20 0.76 -29.56
N GLY A 120 -3.23 0.73 -30.90
CA GLY A 120 -4.26 0.11 -31.74
C GLY A 120 -4.85 1.05 -32.80
N PRO A 121 -5.85 0.59 -33.59
CA PRO A 121 -6.37 1.34 -34.73
C PRO A 121 -6.83 2.77 -34.38
N LYS A 122 -6.47 3.75 -35.22
CA LYS A 122 -6.73 5.17 -34.94
C LYS A 122 -8.21 5.53 -35.08
N ILE A 123 -8.86 5.78 -33.94
CA ILE A 123 -10.23 6.30 -33.87
C ILE A 123 -10.20 7.83 -34.00
N ARG A 124 -11.19 8.40 -34.73
CA ARG A 124 -11.35 9.86 -34.93
C ARG A 124 -12.76 10.39 -34.60
N SER A 125 -13.68 9.50 -34.24
CA SER A 125 -15.13 9.75 -34.14
C SER A 125 -15.68 9.58 -32.72
N TRP A 126 -14.83 9.33 -31.72
CA TRP A 126 -15.23 8.77 -30.42
C TRP A 126 -16.27 9.61 -29.67
N ASP A 127 -16.17 10.94 -29.69
CA ASP A 127 -17.14 11.85 -29.05
C ASP A 127 -18.54 11.83 -29.72
N GLY A 128 -18.61 11.36 -30.97
CA GLY A 128 -19.85 11.09 -31.68
C GLY A 128 -20.38 9.69 -31.37
N ASP A 129 -19.51 8.68 -31.43
CA ASP A 129 -19.87 7.27 -31.20
C ASP A 129 -20.35 7.05 -29.75
N ARG A 130 -19.60 7.56 -28.76
CA ARG A 130 -19.97 7.55 -27.34
C ARG A 130 -21.31 8.26 -27.09
N ARG A 131 -21.58 9.38 -27.78
CA ARG A 131 -22.86 10.11 -27.69
C ARG A 131 -24.01 9.33 -28.30
N MET A 132 -23.78 8.65 -29.43
CA MET A 132 -24.78 7.76 -30.03
C MET A 132 -25.07 6.54 -29.15
N TRP A 133 -24.05 5.98 -28.50
CA TRP A 133 -24.18 4.87 -27.55
C TRP A 133 -24.97 5.29 -26.31
N LEU A 134 -24.63 6.42 -25.67
CA LEU A 134 -25.34 6.94 -24.50
C LEU A 134 -26.84 7.19 -24.81
N ARG A 135 -27.16 7.74 -25.99
CA ARG A 135 -28.55 7.93 -26.42
C ARG A 135 -29.32 6.61 -26.64
N LYS A 136 -28.63 5.53 -27.01
CA LYS A 136 -29.22 4.19 -27.17
C LYS A 136 -29.35 3.42 -25.85
N ASN A 137 -28.56 3.75 -24.83
CA ASN A 137 -28.45 3.00 -23.57
C ASN A 137 -28.77 3.88 -22.35
N PRO A 138 -30.01 4.40 -22.20
CA PRO A 138 -30.35 5.37 -21.15
C PRO A 138 -30.20 4.85 -19.71
N GLY A 139 -30.21 3.53 -19.50
CA GLY A 139 -29.90 2.94 -18.18
C GLY A 139 -28.42 3.10 -17.77
N PHE A 140 -27.52 3.30 -18.74
CA PHE A 140 -26.08 3.44 -18.53
C PHE A 140 -25.67 4.93 -18.59
N SER A 141 -26.28 5.72 -17.71
CA SER A 141 -25.98 7.15 -17.57
C SER A 141 -24.52 7.41 -17.20
N SER A 142 -23.91 8.42 -17.83
CA SER A 142 -22.59 8.96 -17.48
C SER A 142 -22.61 9.93 -16.29
N ARG A 143 -23.78 10.11 -15.66
CA ARG A 143 -23.93 10.72 -14.33
C ARG A 143 -24.71 9.81 -13.39
N VAL A 144 -24.22 9.66 -12.16
CA VAL A 144 -24.84 8.92 -11.06
C VAL A 144 -25.07 9.91 -9.91
N ASN A 145 -26.30 10.00 -9.40
CA ASN A 145 -26.68 10.94 -8.33
C ASN A 145 -26.22 12.40 -8.60
N GLY A 146 -26.30 12.84 -9.87
CA GLY A 146 -25.88 14.17 -10.34
C GLY A 146 -24.37 14.35 -10.58
N LYS A 147 -23.52 13.53 -9.93
CA LYS A 147 -22.07 13.46 -10.11
C LYS A 147 -21.72 12.73 -11.42
N PRO A 148 -20.55 12.95 -12.05
CA PRO A 148 -20.12 12.12 -13.18
C PRO A 148 -19.86 10.67 -12.74
N ARG A 149 -20.09 9.70 -13.62
CA ARG A 149 -19.70 8.30 -13.40
C ARG A 149 -18.18 8.18 -13.47
N VAL A 150 -17.57 7.60 -12.44
CA VAL A 150 -16.11 7.42 -12.32
C VAL A 150 -15.78 5.95 -12.13
N MET A 151 -14.74 5.50 -12.82
CA MET A 151 -14.12 4.19 -12.64
C MET A 151 -12.68 4.40 -12.16
N LEU A 152 -12.38 3.94 -10.95
CA LEU A 152 -11.01 3.88 -10.43
C LEU A 152 -10.31 2.65 -11.01
N VAL A 153 -9.09 2.85 -11.52
CA VAL A 153 -8.28 1.83 -12.17
C VAL A 153 -6.93 1.75 -11.48
N THR A 154 -6.55 0.55 -11.08
CA THR A 154 -5.29 0.24 -10.37
C THR A 154 -4.80 -1.14 -10.82
N GLY A 155 -3.58 -1.52 -10.45
CA GLY A 155 -3.10 -2.88 -10.71
C GLY A 155 -1.74 -3.20 -10.10
N SER A 156 -1.31 -4.44 -10.32
CA SER A 156 0.01 -4.99 -9.99
C SER A 156 0.46 -5.92 -11.13
N PRO A 157 1.70 -6.43 -11.10
CA PRO A 157 2.07 -7.62 -11.88
C PRO A 157 1.11 -8.80 -11.62
N PRO A 158 1.03 -9.78 -12.55
CA PRO A 158 0.32 -11.04 -12.33
C PRO A 158 1.03 -11.97 -11.34
N GLY A 159 2.37 -11.90 -11.27
CA GLY A 159 3.17 -12.76 -10.42
C GLY A 159 3.23 -12.30 -8.96
N PRO A 160 3.57 -13.20 -8.02
CA PRO A 160 3.91 -12.84 -6.65
C PRO A 160 5.06 -11.84 -6.61
N CYS A 161 5.11 -11.02 -5.58
CA CYS A 161 6.18 -10.02 -5.42
C CYS A 161 7.55 -10.68 -5.18
N ASP A 162 8.62 -10.03 -5.70
CA ASP A 162 10.03 -10.37 -5.41
C ASP A 162 10.26 -10.49 -3.90
N ASN A 163 9.63 -9.58 -3.16
CA ASN A 163 9.58 -9.54 -1.71
C ASN A 163 8.18 -9.98 -1.24
N PRO A 164 8.00 -11.16 -0.62
CA PRO A 164 6.67 -11.70 -0.28
C PRO A 164 5.80 -10.84 0.65
N ILE A 165 6.38 -9.89 1.40
CA ILE A 165 5.58 -8.92 2.17
C ILE A 165 4.88 -7.91 1.26
N GLY A 166 5.35 -7.72 0.03
CA GLY A 166 4.77 -6.83 -0.96
C GLY A 166 3.30 -7.15 -1.26
N ASP A 167 2.97 -8.43 -1.43
CA ASP A 167 1.60 -8.91 -1.67
C ASP A 167 0.65 -8.57 -0.51
N HIS A 168 1.13 -8.62 0.74
CA HIS A 168 0.35 -8.18 1.90
C HIS A 168 0.05 -6.67 1.84
N TYR A 169 1.00 -5.85 1.37
CA TYR A 169 0.79 -4.42 1.20
C TYR A 169 -0.06 -4.09 -0.04
N LEU A 170 0.02 -4.86 -1.13
CA LEU A 170 -0.93 -4.79 -2.25
C LEU A 170 -2.36 -5.10 -1.77
N LEU A 171 -2.56 -6.16 -0.97
CA LEU A 171 -3.87 -6.49 -0.40
C LEU A 171 -4.42 -5.35 0.49
N LYS A 172 -3.56 -4.72 1.31
CA LYS A 172 -3.94 -3.55 2.12
C LYS A 172 -4.28 -2.33 1.26
N ALA A 173 -3.57 -2.11 0.17
CA ALA A 173 -3.89 -1.07 -0.83
C ALA A 173 -5.25 -1.31 -1.50
N VAL A 174 -5.55 -2.56 -1.85
CA VAL A 174 -6.82 -2.95 -2.47
C VAL A 174 -7.98 -2.75 -1.49
N LYS A 175 -7.86 -3.21 -0.23
CA LYS A 175 -8.87 -2.91 0.81
C LYS A 175 -9.11 -1.41 0.94
N ASN A 176 -8.04 -0.62 1.07
CA ASN A 176 -8.12 0.84 1.18
C ASN A 176 -8.88 1.49 0.00
N LYS A 177 -8.56 1.10 -1.24
CA LYS A 177 -9.27 1.56 -2.44
C LYS A 177 -10.73 1.08 -2.49
N ILE A 178 -11.02 -0.18 -2.12
CA ILE A 178 -12.37 -0.74 -2.03
C ILE A 178 -13.23 0.02 -1.02
N ASP A 179 -12.68 0.33 0.17
CA ASP A 179 -13.40 1.06 1.21
C ASP A 179 -13.80 2.46 0.73
N TYR A 180 -12.86 3.23 0.16
CA TYR A 180 -13.15 4.54 -0.43
C TYR A 180 -14.19 4.45 -1.56
N CYS A 181 -13.99 3.54 -2.52
CA CYS A 181 -14.90 3.39 -3.66
C CYS A 181 -16.32 3.00 -3.23
N ARG A 182 -16.46 2.16 -2.20
CA ARG A 182 -17.76 1.78 -1.60
C ARG A 182 -18.43 2.93 -0.86
N ILE A 183 -17.67 3.80 -0.19
CA ILE A 183 -18.20 5.01 0.47
C ILE A 183 -18.73 6.01 -0.56
N HIS A 184 -17.99 6.22 -1.65
CA HIS A 184 -18.23 7.29 -2.63
C HIS A 184 -19.04 6.88 -3.88
N GLY A 185 -19.36 5.60 -4.03
CA GLY A 185 -20.15 5.09 -5.17
C GLY A 185 -19.37 5.03 -6.48
N ILE A 186 -18.09 4.65 -6.40
CA ILE A 186 -17.15 4.59 -7.52
C ILE A 186 -16.94 3.11 -7.92
N GLU A 187 -16.90 2.84 -9.22
CA GLU A 187 -16.61 1.49 -9.75
C GLU A 187 -15.09 1.26 -9.73
N ILE A 188 -14.61 0.06 -9.37
CA ILE A 188 -13.17 -0.25 -9.30
C ILE A 188 -12.80 -1.38 -10.25
N VAL A 189 -11.72 -1.18 -11.01
CA VAL A 189 -11.05 -2.20 -11.82
C VAL A 189 -9.64 -2.41 -11.26
N TYR A 190 -9.34 -3.65 -10.88
CA TYR A 190 -7.99 -4.08 -10.54
C TYR A 190 -7.43 -4.94 -11.66
N ASN A 191 -6.36 -4.49 -12.31
CA ASN A 191 -5.70 -5.24 -13.37
C ASN A 191 -4.49 -6.04 -12.85
N MET A 192 -4.39 -7.28 -13.31
CA MET A 192 -3.22 -8.15 -13.15
C MET A 192 -2.66 -8.62 -14.51
N ALA A 193 -3.31 -8.30 -15.63
CA ALA A 193 -2.92 -8.80 -16.94
C ALA A 193 -1.96 -7.85 -17.69
N HIS A 194 -0.93 -8.40 -18.33
CA HIS A 194 -0.17 -7.69 -19.35
C HIS A 194 -0.96 -7.68 -20.66
N LEU A 195 -1.57 -6.53 -20.99
CA LEU A 195 -2.37 -6.35 -22.21
C LEU A 195 -1.52 -6.07 -23.46
N ASP A 196 -0.22 -5.86 -23.27
CA ASP A 196 0.76 -5.45 -24.28
C ASP A 196 2.15 -5.90 -23.80
N LYS A 197 2.97 -6.51 -24.68
CA LYS A 197 4.32 -7.02 -24.34
C LYS A 197 5.41 -5.92 -24.35
N GLU A 198 5.15 -4.78 -24.96
CA GLU A 198 6.12 -3.69 -25.15
C GLU A 198 5.95 -2.61 -24.06
N LEU A 199 4.71 -2.30 -23.70
CA LEU A 199 4.37 -1.38 -22.61
C LEU A 199 4.36 -2.06 -21.24
N ALA A 200 5.45 -2.72 -20.89
CA ALA A 200 5.66 -3.34 -19.57
C ALA A 200 5.96 -2.31 -18.46
N GLY A 201 5.77 -2.70 -17.20
CA GLY A 201 6.06 -1.86 -16.02
C GLY A 201 5.08 -0.70 -15.88
N TYR A 202 5.58 0.49 -15.51
CA TYR A 202 4.77 1.70 -15.31
C TYR A 202 3.96 2.11 -16.57
N TRP A 203 4.42 1.72 -17.76
CA TRP A 203 3.74 1.98 -19.03
C TRP A 203 2.45 1.18 -19.25
N ALA A 204 2.24 0.07 -18.53
CA ALA A 204 1.09 -0.83 -18.70
C ALA A 204 -0.27 -0.15 -18.43
N LYS A 205 -0.26 1.00 -17.74
CA LYS A 205 -1.47 1.81 -17.51
C LYS A 205 -2.06 2.39 -18.82
N LEU A 206 -1.24 2.72 -19.83
CA LEU A 206 -1.71 3.32 -21.09
C LEU A 206 -2.66 2.41 -21.91
N PRO A 207 -2.28 1.16 -22.29
CA PRO A 207 -3.15 0.28 -23.07
C PRO A 207 -4.41 -0.14 -22.29
N LEU A 208 -4.28 -0.34 -20.97
CA LEU A 208 -5.42 -0.61 -20.07
C LEU A 208 -6.42 0.55 -20.04
N ILE A 209 -5.96 1.79 -19.84
CA ILE A 209 -6.83 2.97 -19.85
C ILE A 209 -7.54 3.12 -21.21
N ARG A 210 -6.81 2.95 -22.33
CA ARG A 210 -7.42 2.99 -23.68
C ARG A 210 -8.48 1.91 -23.84
N LYS A 211 -8.21 0.68 -23.41
CA LYS A 211 -9.13 -0.45 -23.47
C LYS A 211 -10.39 -0.20 -22.62
N LEU A 212 -10.25 0.32 -21.41
CA LEU A 212 -11.37 0.62 -20.52
C LEU A 212 -12.23 1.79 -21.06
N MET A 213 -11.61 2.89 -21.52
CA MET A 213 -12.33 3.99 -22.17
C MET A 213 -13.25 3.51 -23.30
N LEU A 214 -12.74 2.65 -24.19
CA LEU A 214 -13.47 2.12 -25.33
C LEU A 214 -14.50 1.03 -24.97
N SER A 215 -14.28 0.31 -23.86
CA SER A 215 -15.19 -0.76 -23.40
C SER A 215 -16.31 -0.25 -22.49
N HIS A 216 -16.14 0.94 -21.88
CA HIS A 216 -17.09 1.56 -20.96
C HIS A 216 -17.50 2.98 -21.41
N PRO A 217 -18.32 3.13 -22.48
CA PRO A 217 -18.76 4.44 -22.97
C PRO A 217 -19.61 5.21 -21.94
N GLU A 218 -20.20 4.53 -20.96
CA GLU A 218 -20.92 5.12 -19.84
C GLU A 218 -19.99 5.88 -18.88
N VAL A 219 -18.77 5.43 -18.65
CA VAL A 219 -17.83 6.09 -17.72
C VAL A 219 -17.45 7.46 -18.25
N GLU A 220 -17.54 8.49 -17.41
CA GLU A 220 -17.16 9.86 -17.76
C GLU A 220 -15.71 10.17 -17.39
N TRP A 221 -15.22 9.65 -16.26
CA TRP A 221 -13.81 9.72 -15.87
C TRP A 221 -13.23 8.34 -15.57
N ILE A 222 -12.14 8.00 -16.25
CA ILE A 222 -11.20 6.98 -15.80
C ILE A 222 -10.24 7.65 -14.82
N TRP A 223 -10.13 7.14 -13.60
CA TRP A 223 -9.20 7.63 -12.59
C TRP A 223 -8.13 6.56 -12.36
N TRP A 224 -6.92 6.79 -12.88
CA TRP A 224 -5.79 5.92 -12.59
C TRP A 224 -5.22 6.21 -11.21
N MET A 225 -4.92 5.17 -10.44
CA MET A 225 -4.27 5.25 -9.14
C MET A 225 -3.27 4.10 -8.96
N ASP A 226 -1.98 4.40 -8.78
CA ASP A 226 -0.92 3.39 -8.57
C ASP A 226 -1.20 2.55 -7.30
N SER A 227 -0.69 1.32 -7.24
CA SER A 227 -0.96 0.42 -6.11
C SER A 227 -0.37 0.89 -4.79
N ASP A 228 0.70 1.68 -4.81
CA ASP A 228 1.31 2.35 -3.65
C ASP A 228 0.81 3.79 -3.41
N ALA A 229 -0.21 4.24 -4.16
CA ALA A 229 -0.99 5.45 -3.88
C ALA A 229 -2.25 5.12 -3.07
N TRP A 230 -2.33 5.55 -1.81
CA TRP A 230 -3.36 5.12 -0.84
C TRP A 230 -4.23 6.30 -0.39
N PHE A 231 -5.53 6.08 -0.24
CA PHE A 231 -6.45 7.07 0.34
C PHE A 231 -6.17 7.26 1.82
N THR A 232 -6.05 8.51 2.25
CA THR A 232 -5.84 8.91 3.64
C THR A 232 -6.92 9.88 4.15
N ASP A 233 -7.72 10.47 3.25
CA ASP A 233 -9.00 11.11 3.57
C ASP A 233 -10.16 10.28 2.99
N MET A 234 -10.95 9.64 3.86
CA MET A 234 -12.10 8.83 3.47
C MET A 234 -13.39 9.66 3.29
N VAL A 235 -13.38 10.94 3.67
CA VAL A 235 -14.55 11.85 3.59
C VAL A 235 -14.44 12.78 2.39
N PHE A 236 -13.23 13.15 1.98
CA PHE A 236 -13.00 14.07 0.86
C PHE A 236 -13.57 13.55 -0.47
N GLU A 237 -14.29 14.42 -1.18
CA GLU A 237 -14.78 14.18 -2.53
C GLU A 237 -14.02 15.04 -3.55
N ILE A 238 -13.67 14.43 -4.69
CA ILE A 238 -13.11 15.16 -5.83
C ILE A 238 -14.11 16.23 -6.32
N PRO A 239 -13.73 17.52 -6.40
CA PRO A 239 -14.66 18.61 -6.69
C PRO A 239 -14.98 18.73 -8.18
N TYR A 240 -15.63 17.71 -8.78
CA TYR A 240 -15.79 17.53 -10.23
C TYR A 240 -16.26 18.76 -11.03
N ARG A 241 -17.04 19.66 -10.43
CA ARG A 241 -17.46 20.95 -11.04
C ARG A 241 -16.27 21.84 -11.44
N LYS A 242 -15.16 21.78 -10.68
CA LYS A 242 -13.89 22.48 -10.96
C LYS A 242 -13.28 22.07 -12.31
N TYR A 243 -13.62 20.87 -12.81
CA TYR A 243 -12.99 20.25 -13.98
C TYR A 243 -13.90 20.14 -15.21
N GLU A 244 -15.09 20.74 -15.22
CA GLU A 244 -16.03 20.61 -16.37
C GLU A 244 -15.43 21.17 -17.68
N GLY A 245 -14.54 22.17 -17.61
CA GLY A 245 -13.80 22.67 -18.77
C GLY A 245 -12.66 21.76 -19.27
N TYR A 246 -12.25 20.76 -18.50
CA TYR A 246 -10.99 20.02 -18.66
C TYR A 246 -11.20 18.54 -19.00
N ASN A 247 -10.17 17.90 -19.55
CA ASN A 247 -10.18 16.50 -19.98
C ASN A 247 -9.12 15.65 -19.26
N MET A 248 -8.09 16.27 -18.67
CA MET A 248 -7.15 15.63 -17.73
C MET A 248 -7.11 16.44 -16.44
N VAL A 249 -7.02 15.76 -15.29
CA VAL A 249 -6.74 16.35 -13.98
C VAL A 249 -5.60 15.56 -13.34
N ILE A 250 -4.50 16.22 -13.01
CA ILE A 250 -3.27 15.59 -12.51
C ILE A 250 -2.64 16.48 -11.44
N HIS A 251 -2.15 15.89 -10.35
CA HIS A 251 -1.46 16.66 -9.30
C HIS A 251 -0.13 17.22 -9.81
N GLY A 252 0.22 18.44 -9.42
CA GLY A 252 1.54 19.00 -9.70
C GLY A 252 1.73 20.46 -9.32
N TYR A 253 2.93 20.97 -9.56
CA TYR A 253 3.36 22.30 -9.15
C TYR A 253 3.63 23.18 -10.39
N PRO A 254 2.82 24.22 -10.66
CA PRO A 254 2.94 25.03 -11.88
C PRO A 254 4.32 25.68 -12.10
N ASP A 255 5.02 26.07 -11.01
CA ASP A 255 6.39 26.57 -11.10
C ASP A 255 7.38 25.48 -11.57
N LEU A 256 7.31 24.28 -10.97
CA LEU A 256 8.15 23.15 -11.38
C LEU A 256 7.90 22.76 -12.85
N LEU A 257 6.65 22.87 -13.32
CA LEU A 257 6.26 22.53 -14.68
C LEU A 257 6.73 23.57 -15.70
N PHE A 258 6.38 24.84 -15.50
CA PHE A 258 6.56 25.89 -16.53
C PHE A 258 7.89 26.63 -16.42
N ASN A 259 8.38 26.87 -15.20
CA ASN A 259 9.61 27.65 -14.98
C ASN A 259 10.81 26.71 -14.87
N GLN A 260 10.71 25.67 -14.04
CA GLN A 260 11.85 24.78 -13.76
C GLN A 260 11.97 23.56 -14.70
N LYS A 261 10.90 23.19 -15.42
CA LYS A 261 10.81 21.99 -16.27
C LYS A 261 11.28 20.70 -15.57
N SER A 262 10.89 20.49 -14.32
CA SER A 262 11.37 19.35 -13.52
C SER A 262 10.56 18.08 -13.78
N TRP A 263 11.23 16.91 -13.72
CA TRP A 263 10.59 15.60 -13.91
C TRP A 263 9.61 15.19 -12.79
N ILE A 264 9.63 15.89 -11.64
CA ILE A 264 8.66 15.76 -10.54
C ILE A 264 7.60 16.88 -10.54
N ALA A 265 7.45 17.59 -11.65
CA ALA A 265 6.50 18.70 -11.75
C ALA A 265 5.02 18.27 -11.73
N LEU A 266 4.74 17.04 -12.16
CA LEU A 266 3.43 16.37 -12.14
C LEU A 266 3.63 14.95 -11.60
N ASN A 267 2.58 14.29 -11.09
CA ASN A 267 2.63 12.86 -10.74
C ASN A 267 1.58 12.04 -11.48
N THR A 268 2.01 11.02 -12.23
CA THR A 268 1.13 10.12 -13.00
C THR A 268 0.70 8.87 -12.23
N GLY A 269 0.82 8.88 -10.90
CA GLY A 269 0.30 7.83 -10.03
C GLY A 269 -1.07 8.11 -9.42
N SER A 270 -1.63 9.29 -9.65
CA SER A 270 -3.04 9.59 -9.37
C SER A 270 -3.52 10.71 -10.29
N PHE A 271 -4.34 10.36 -11.29
CA PHE A 271 -4.86 11.31 -12.27
C PHE A 271 -6.19 10.85 -12.88
N LEU A 272 -6.99 11.80 -13.37
CA LEU A 272 -8.25 11.54 -14.04
C LEU A 272 -8.17 11.89 -15.53
N PHE A 273 -8.65 10.99 -16.39
CA PHE A 273 -8.93 11.24 -17.81
C PHE A 273 -10.42 11.17 -18.11
N ARG A 274 -10.93 12.18 -18.82
CA ARG A 274 -12.29 12.18 -19.33
C ARG A 274 -12.40 11.22 -20.51
N ASN A 275 -13.46 10.41 -20.56
CA ASN A 275 -13.71 9.50 -21.68
C ASN A 275 -14.15 10.29 -22.94
N CYS A 276 -13.18 10.73 -23.74
CA CYS A 276 -13.38 11.57 -24.92
C CYS A 276 -12.25 11.40 -25.94
N GLN A 277 -12.49 11.82 -27.20
CA GLN A 277 -11.55 11.70 -28.32
C GLN A 277 -10.19 12.33 -28.01
N TRP A 278 -10.16 13.49 -27.35
CA TRP A 278 -8.93 14.17 -26.94
C TRP A 278 -8.03 13.31 -26.05
N SER A 279 -8.61 12.48 -25.16
CA SER A 279 -7.84 11.61 -24.27
C SER A 279 -7.25 10.41 -25.03
N LEU A 280 -7.98 9.88 -26.03
CA LEU A 280 -7.41 8.89 -26.97
C LEU A 280 -6.27 9.50 -27.79
N ASP A 281 -6.45 10.72 -28.30
CA ASP A 281 -5.43 11.46 -29.06
C ASP A 281 -4.17 11.76 -28.22
N LEU A 282 -4.32 11.96 -26.90
CA LEU A 282 -3.20 12.16 -25.99
C LEU A 282 -2.47 10.84 -25.69
N LEU A 283 -3.19 9.75 -25.42
CA LEU A 283 -2.62 8.42 -25.21
C LEU A 283 -1.75 7.99 -26.40
N ASP A 284 -2.24 8.19 -27.63
CA ASP A 284 -1.53 7.86 -28.87
C ASP A 284 -0.19 8.63 -29.04
N VAL A 285 -0.03 9.81 -28.43
CA VAL A 285 1.24 10.58 -28.47
C VAL A 285 2.07 10.50 -27.18
N TRP A 286 1.54 9.88 -26.13
CA TRP A 286 2.26 9.62 -24.87
C TRP A 286 2.97 8.26 -24.94
N ALA A 287 2.33 7.25 -25.53
CA ALA A 287 2.88 5.90 -25.70
C ALA A 287 4.24 5.75 -26.43
N PRO A 288 4.63 6.58 -27.42
CA PRO A 288 5.83 6.32 -28.24
C PRO A 288 7.18 6.26 -27.49
N MET A 289 7.27 6.73 -26.26
CA MET A 289 8.47 6.61 -25.41
C MET A 289 8.48 5.35 -24.53
N GLY A 290 7.42 4.54 -24.56
CA GLY A 290 7.21 3.40 -23.67
C GLY A 290 7.65 2.00 -24.13
N PRO A 291 7.77 1.66 -25.43
CA PRO A 291 8.22 0.32 -25.87
C PRO A 291 9.60 -0.01 -25.30
N LYS A 292 9.69 -1.13 -24.57
CA LYS A 292 10.89 -1.61 -23.87
C LYS A 292 12.14 -1.69 -24.78
N GLY A 293 13.31 -1.86 -24.15
CA GLY A 293 14.57 -1.97 -24.87
C GLY A 293 14.99 -0.64 -25.53
N PRO A 294 15.59 -0.66 -26.74
CA PRO A 294 16.29 0.50 -27.31
C PRO A 294 15.47 1.79 -27.42
N ILE A 295 14.15 1.69 -27.66
CA ILE A 295 13.26 2.86 -27.80
C ILE A 295 13.13 3.60 -26.46
N ARG A 296 12.77 2.90 -25.39
CA ARG A 296 12.63 3.46 -24.04
C ARG A 296 13.97 3.91 -23.45
N ASP A 297 15.07 3.25 -23.78
CA ASP A 297 16.42 3.67 -23.37
C ASP A 297 16.84 5.01 -24.00
N GLU A 298 16.68 5.16 -25.32
CA GLU A 298 17.01 6.42 -26.00
C GLU A 298 16.05 7.54 -25.58
N ALA A 299 14.76 7.25 -25.44
CA ALA A 299 13.81 8.18 -24.84
C ALA A 299 14.23 8.59 -23.41
N GLY A 300 14.77 7.67 -22.61
CA GLY A 300 15.31 7.95 -21.28
C GLY A 300 16.46 8.95 -21.31
N ARG A 301 17.36 8.85 -22.30
CA ARG A 301 18.45 9.83 -22.54
C ARG A 301 17.89 11.20 -22.92
N VAL A 302 16.94 11.25 -23.86
CA VAL A 302 16.26 12.49 -24.27
C VAL A 302 15.56 13.17 -23.08
N LEU A 303 14.82 12.42 -22.26
CA LEU A 303 14.12 12.94 -21.08
C LEU A 303 15.11 13.46 -20.03
N THR A 304 16.21 12.74 -19.79
CA THR A 304 17.27 13.15 -18.86
C THR A 304 17.95 14.45 -19.32
N ALA A 305 18.17 14.62 -20.62
CA ALA A 305 18.74 15.84 -21.19
C ALA A 305 17.79 17.06 -21.16
N ASN A 306 16.47 16.85 -21.06
CA ASN A 306 15.46 17.90 -21.18
C ASN A 306 14.70 18.26 -19.89
N LEU A 307 14.74 17.41 -18.85
CA LEU A 307 13.99 17.60 -17.61
C LEU A 307 14.89 17.80 -16.39
N LYS A 308 14.70 18.91 -15.69
CA LYS A 308 15.54 19.33 -14.56
C LYS A 308 15.47 18.32 -13.41
N GLY A 309 16.63 17.77 -13.06
CA GLY A 309 16.82 16.90 -11.90
C GLY A 309 16.43 15.44 -12.11
N ARG A 310 16.13 15.01 -13.35
CA ARG A 310 15.89 13.59 -13.66
C ARG A 310 17.22 12.81 -13.56
N PRO A 311 17.28 11.68 -12.84
CA PRO A 311 18.42 10.77 -12.92
C PRO A 311 18.47 10.04 -14.27
N ALA A 312 19.60 9.40 -14.58
CA ALA A 312 19.77 8.64 -15.82
C ALA A 312 19.21 7.20 -15.67
N PHE A 313 18.08 6.93 -16.31
CA PHE A 313 17.42 5.62 -16.41
C PHE A 313 16.46 5.59 -17.62
N GLU A 314 15.89 4.41 -17.94
CA GLU A 314 14.87 4.19 -18.99
C GLU A 314 13.73 5.23 -18.92
N ALA A 315 13.07 5.55 -20.04
CA ALA A 315 11.92 6.47 -20.02
C ALA A 315 10.75 5.97 -19.16
N ASP A 316 10.21 6.88 -18.35
CA ASP A 316 9.03 6.70 -17.50
C ASP A 316 7.83 7.51 -18.01
N ASP A 317 6.62 7.05 -17.68
CA ASP A 317 5.37 7.67 -18.12
C ASP A 317 5.21 9.11 -17.58
N GLN A 318 5.66 9.37 -16.34
CA GLN A 318 5.61 10.71 -15.72
C GLN A 318 6.46 11.73 -16.49
N SER A 319 7.73 11.41 -16.72
CA SER A 319 8.68 12.26 -17.46
C SER A 319 8.23 12.45 -18.91
N ALA A 320 7.79 11.39 -19.59
CA ALA A 320 7.30 11.49 -20.96
C ALA A 320 6.08 12.41 -21.07
N LEU A 321 5.13 12.34 -20.13
CA LEU A 321 3.99 13.26 -20.08
C LEU A 321 4.44 14.70 -19.83
N ILE A 322 5.33 14.94 -18.87
CA ILE A 322 5.84 16.29 -18.57
C ILE A 322 6.55 16.89 -19.78
N TYR A 323 7.41 16.12 -20.45
CA TYR A 323 8.10 16.55 -21.67
C TYR A 323 7.12 16.85 -22.82
N LEU A 324 6.11 16.01 -23.03
CA LEU A 324 5.04 16.21 -24.01
C LEU A 324 4.22 17.48 -23.73
N LEU A 325 3.82 17.70 -22.47
CA LEU A 325 3.00 18.83 -22.05
C LEU A 325 3.77 20.17 -22.06
N ILE A 326 5.09 20.15 -21.85
CA ILE A 326 5.97 21.32 -22.02
C ILE A 326 6.19 21.61 -23.51
N SER A 327 6.60 20.61 -24.30
CA SER A 327 6.96 20.77 -25.72
C SER A 327 5.76 21.12 -26.60
N GLN A 328 4.60 20.51 -26.36
CA GLN A 328 3.35 20.73 -27.10
C GLN A 328 2.30 21.53 -26.29
N LYS A 329 2.75 22.44 -25.41
CA LYS A 329 1.92 23.23 -24.48
C LYS A 329 0.66 23.82 -25.13
N ALA A 330 0.78 24.43 -26.31
CA ALA A 330 -0.32 25.07 -27.03
C ALA A 330 -1.43 24.10 -27.48
N LYS A 331 -1.09 22.83 -27.69
CA LYS A 331 -2.01 21.78 -28.16
C LYS A 331 -2.77 21.11 -26.99
N TRP A 332 -2.06 20.80 -25.90
CA TRP A 332 -2.61 19.97 -24.82
C TRP A 332 -3.04 20.75 -23.57
N MET A 333 -2.25 21.73 -23.11
CA MET A 333 -2.45 22.32 -21.76
C MET A 333 -3.76 23.11 -21.60
N LYS A 334 -4.44 23.50 -22.69
CA LYS A 334 -5.80 24.07 -22.63
C LYS A 334 -6.84 23.10 -22.04
N LYS A 335 -6.53 21.80 -21.97
CA LYS A 335 -7.41 20.74 -21.46
C LYS A 335 -6.86 19.95 -20.27
N VAL A 336 -5.68 20.31 -19.77
CA VAL A 336 -5.06 19.73 -18.55
C VAL A 336 -5.29 20.68 -17.38
N PHE A 337 -5.86 20.18 -16.29
CA PHE A 337 -5.85 20.85 -15.00
C PHE A 337 -4.68 20.33 -14.17
N VAL A 338 -3.78 21.25 -13.77
CA VAL A 338 -2.71 20.95 -12.80
C VAL A 338 -3.27 21.24 -11.41
N GLU A 339 -3.55 20.19 -10.66
CA GLU A 339 -4.14 20.30 -9.33
C GLU A 339 -3.08 20.48 -8.25
N ASN A 340 -3.31 21.43 -7.36
CA ASN A 340 -2.44 21.78 -6.25
C ASN A 340 -3.19 22.32 -5.01
N SER A 341 -4.53 22.35 -5.01
CA SER A 341 -5.32 22.80 -3.85
C SER A 341 -5.72 21.68 -2.89
N TYR A 342 -5.35 20.43 -3.19
CA TYR A 342 -5.45 19.25 -2.33
C TYR A 342 -4.54 18.15 -2.90
N TYR A 343 -4.18 17.16 -2.08
CA TYR A 343 -3.29 16.07 -2.47
C TYR A 343 -4.01 14.98 -3.26
N LEU A 344 -4.35 15.25 -4.53
CA LEU A 344 -4.67 14.20 -5.51
C LEU A 344 -3.52 13.19 -5.62
N HIS A 345 -2.27 13.65 -5.44
CA HIS A 345 -1.13 12.86 -5.00
C HIS A 345 -0.38 13.65 -3.91
N GLY A 346 -0.10 13.03 -2.77
CA GLY A 346 0.74 13.60 -1.71
C GLY A 346 1.99 12.76 -1.49
N PHE A 347 3.17 13.38 -1.55
CA PHE A 347 4.44 12.68 -1.35
C PHE A 347 4.63 12.25 0.11
N TRP A 348 4.73 10.94 0.33
CA TRP A 348 4.61 10.34 1.67
C TRP A 348 5.54 10.93 2.74
N GLN A 349 6.78 11.27 2.41
CA GLN A 349 7.75 11.75 3.40
C GLN A 349 7.39 13.10 4.05
N GLY A 350 6.57 13.92 3.39
CA GLY A 350 6.06 15.18 3.96
C GLY A 350 4.81 15.01 4.83
N LEU A 351 4.24 13.79 4.89
CA LEU A 351 2.89 13.53 5.42
C LEU A 351 2.88 12.49 6.54
N VAL A 352 3.59 11.37 6.38
CA VAL A 352 3.41 10.20 7.27
C VAL A 352 3.84 10.44 8.72
N ASP A 353 4.76 11.37 8.96
CA ASP A 353 5.25 11.71 10.30
C ASP A 353 4.38 12.80 10.97
N ARG A 354 3.37 13.33 10.26
CA ARG A 354 2.42 14.35 10.75
C ARG A 354 1.02 13.79 11.10
N TYR A 355 0.77 12.49 10.90
CA TYR A 355 -0.57 11.93 11.11
C TYR A 355 -1.13 12.10 12.54
N GLU A 356 -0.30 12.03 13.58
CA GLU A 356 -0.72 12.32 14.96
C GLU A 356 -1.11 13.80 15.15
N GLU A 357 -0.38 14.74 14.54
CA GLU A 357 -0.76 16.16 14.51
C GLU A 357 -2.11 16.36 13.80
N MET A 358 -2.32 15.67 12.68
CA MET A 358 -3.56 15.76 11.90
C MET A 358 -4.76 15.22 12.69
N ILE A 359 -4.58 14.13 13.43
CA ILE A 359 -5.58 13.55 14.34
C ILE A 359 -5.92 14.49 15.51
N GLU A 360 -4.97 15.27 15.99
CA GLU A 360 -5.17 16.19 17.12
C GLU A 360 -5.82 17.52 16.72
N LYS A 361 -5.41 18.09 15.57
CA LYS A 361 -5.75 19.47 15.19
C LYS A 361 -6.84 19.59 14.12
N TYR A 362 -7.08 18.54 13.34
CA TYR A 362 -7.90 18.60 12.12
C TYR A 362 -8.89 17.42 12.04
N HIS A 363 -9.58 17.32 10.90
CA HIS A 363 -10.58 16.28 10.63
C HIS A 363 -10.51 15.88 9.14
N PRO A 364 -10.98 14.67 8.77
CA PRO A 364 -11.15 14.30 7.36
C PRO A 364 -12.22 15.15 6.67
N GLY A 365 -12.15 15.22 5.35
CA GLY A 365 -12.95 16.08 4.47
C GLY A 365 -12.19 17.31 3.95
N LEU A 366 -10.87 17.39 4.16
CA LEU A 366 -10.04 18.54 3.78
C LEU A 366 -9.15 18.25 2.57
N GLY A 367 -8.62 17.02 2.46
CA GLY A 367 -7.80 16.54 1.35
C GLY A 367 -6.39 17.13 1.21
N ASP A 368 -6.00 18.13 2.00
CA ASP A 368 -4.76 18.91 1.87
C ASP A 368 -3.73 18.65 2.99
N GLU A 369 -2.79 19.57 3.22
CA GLU A 369 -1.77 19.55 4.28
C GLU A 369 -2.28 19.43 5.72
N ARG A 370 -3.60 19.56 5.94
CA ARG A 370 -4.29 19.39 7.22
C ARG A 370 -4.86 17.96 7.36
N TRP A 371 -5.26 17.34 6.26
CA TRP A 371 -5.66 15.94 6.20
C TRP A 371 -5.53 15.43 4.75
N PRO A 372 -4.45 14.74 4.38
CA PRO A 372 -4.13 14.48 2.96
C PRO A 372 -5.13 13.51 2.33
N PHE A 373 -5.56 13.80 1.10
CA PHE A 373 -6.49 12.94 0.37
C PHE A 373 -5.82 11.62 -0.06
N VAL A 374 -4.67 11.72 -0.72
CA VAL A 374 -3.86 10.57 -1.14
C VAL A 374 -2.44 10.69 -0.59
N THR A 375 -1.98 9.67 0.12
CA THR A 375 -0.57 9.47 0.43
C THR A 375 0.02 8.45 -0.55
N HIS A 376 1.01 8.86 -1.35
CA HIS A 376 1.65 8.04 -2.37
C HIS A 376 3.09 7.71 -1.99
N PHE A 377 3.38 6.41 -1.86
CA PHE A 377 4.65 5.83 -1.43
C PHE A 377 5.73 5.74 -2.52
N VAL A 378 5.77 6.73 -3.41
CA VAL A 378 6.76 6.87 -4.50
C VAL A 378 8.16 6.47 -4.02
N GLY A 379 8.78 5.56 -4.76
CA GLY A 379 10.13 5.03 -4.51
C GLY A 379 10.23 3.90 -3.48
N CYS A 380 9.16 3.58 -2.74
CA CYS A 380 9.16 2.45 -1.80
C CYS A 380 9.10 1.08 -2.48
N LYS A 381 8.51 0.99 -3.68
CA LYS A 381 8.48 -0.20 -4.56
C LYS A 381 8.28 -1.53 -3.79
N PRO A 382 7.26 -1.66 -2.91
CA PRO A 382 7.18 -2.74 -1.90
C PRO A 382 7.08 -4.16 -2.47
N CYS A 383 6.68 -4.28 -3.75
CA CYS A 383 6.57 -5.56 -4.46
C CYS A 383 7.86 -5.96 -5.21
N GLY A 384 8.79 -5.03 -5.41
CA GLY A 384 10.04 -5.25 -6.16
C GLY A 384 11.26 -5.43 -5.27
N SER A 385 12.32 -5.95 -5.86
CA SER A 385 13.63 -6.21 -5.24
C SER A 385 14.50 -4.96 -5.01
N TYR A 386 14.17 -3.81 -5.61
CA TYR A 386 14.91 -2.56 -5.46
C TYR A 386 13.98 -1.37 -5.14
N GLY A 387 14.39 -0.53 -4.20
CA GLY A 387 13.65 0.66 -3.75
C GLY A 387 14.59 1.81 -3.39
N ASP A 388 14.11 3.04 -3.56
CA ASP A 388 14.89 4.27 -3.38
C ASP A 388 15.03 4.67 -1.89
N TYR A 389 14.34 3.94 -1.01
CA TYR A 389 14.30 4.15 0.44
C TYR A 389 14.38 2.83 1.21
N ALA A 390 14.86 2.88 2.45
CA ALA A 390 14.93 1.71 3.32
C ALA A 390 13.56 1.05 3.52
N VAL A 391 13.44 -0.23 3.14
CA VAL A 391 12.20 -1.01 3.15
C VAL A 391 11.48 -0.93 4.51
N GLU A 392 12.21 -1.01 5.63
CA GLU A 392 11.63 -0.90 6.97
C GLU A 392 10.92 0.45 7.20
N LYS A 393 11.48 1.57 6.72
CA LYS A 393 10.83 2.90 6.81
C LYS A 393 9.57 2.91 5.96
N CYS A 394 9.63 2.39 4.74
CA CYS A 394 8.49 2.30 3.84
C CYS A 394 7.34 1.49 4.44
N LEU A 395 7.58 0.23 4.84
CA LEU A 395 6.54 -0.63 5.40
C LEU A 395 5.92 -0.03 6.68
N LYS A 396 6.72 0.51 7.62
CA LYS A 396 6.20 1.23 8.80
C LYS A 396 5.35 2.45 8.44
N SER A 397 5.73 3.18 7.39
CA SER A 397 5.02 4.39 6.96
C SER A 397 3.72 4.07 6.21
N MET A 398 3.72 2.99 5.43
CA MET A 398 2.54 2.41 4.81
C MET A 398 1.58 1.89 5.89
N GLU A 399 2.06 1.11 6.86
CA GLU A 399 1.27 0.64 8.01
C GLU A 399 0.56 1.80 8.72
N ARG A 400 1.27 2.92 8.94
CA ARG A 400 0.71 4.16 9.49
C ARG A 400 -0.39 4.76 8.61
N ALA A 401 -0.17 4.84 7.30
CA ALA A 401 -1.17 5.41 6.37
C ALA A 401 -2.43 4.53 6.26
N PHE A 402 -2.30 3.20 6.18
CA PHE A 402 -3.45 2.31 6.21
C PHE A 402 -4.22 2.43 7.51
N ASN A 403 -3.55 2.39 8.68
CA ASN A 403 -4.25 2.51 9.95
C ASN A 403 -4.86 3.91 10.16
N PHE A 404 -4.26 4.97 9.61
CA PHE A 404 -4.82 6.34 9.58
C PHE A 404 -6.11 6.41 8.74
N ALA A 405 -6.14 5.74 7.60
CA ALA A 405 -7.29 5.65 6.72
C ALA A 405 -8.39 4.72 7.27
N ASP A 406 -8.02 3.48 7.63
CA ASP A 406 -8.94 2.45 8.10
C ASP A 406 -9.61 2.83 9.43
N ASN A 407 -8.94 3.62 10.29
CA ASN A 407 -9.58 4.26 11.46
C ASN A 407 -10.89 4.97 11.09
N GLN A 408 -10.92 5.72 9.99
CA GLN A 408 -12.11 6.47 9.54
C GLN A 408 -13.23 5.53 9.06
N VAL A 409 -12.88 4.32 8.63
CA VAL A 409 -13.81 3.26 8.21
C VAL A 409 -14.31 2.46 9.42
N ILE A 410 -13.42 2.03 10.32
CA ILE A 410 -13.80 1.16 11.46
C ILE A 410 -14.46 1.91 12.63
N GLU A 411 -14.32 3.25 12.69
CA GLU A 411 -15.03 4.09 13.66
C GLU A 411 -16.55 4.13 13.37
N LEU A 412 -16.98 3.89 12.12
CA LEU A 412 -18.38 3.59 11.78
C LEU A 412 -18.93 2.43 12.60
N TYR A 413 -18.12 1.39 12.82
CA TYR A 413 -18.51 0.16 13.53
C TYR A 413 -18.19 0.21 15.04
N GLY A 414 -17.63 1.33 15.53
CA GLY A 414 -17.32 1.52 16.96
C GLY A 414 -15.97 0.97 17.39
N PHE A 415 -15.02 0.87 16.46
CA PHE A 415 -13.63 0.45 16.70
C PHE A 415 -12.64 1.51 16.23
N ARG A 416 -11.39 1.39 16.70
CA ARG A 416 -10.24 2.18 16.22
C ARG A 416 -8.96 1.39 16.48
N HIS A 417 -7.90 1.61 15.69
CA HIS A 417 -6.58 1.03 15.97
C HIS A 417 -6.06 1.52 17.33
N ARG A 418 -5.27 0.68 18.02
CA ARG A 418 -4.64 1.06 19.30
C ARG A 418 -3.59 2.17 19.14
N GLY A 419 -2.96 2.23 17.96
CA GLY A 419 -2.05 3.28 17.48
C GLY A 419 -1.70 3.01 16.01
N LEU A 420 -1.14 3.98 15.29
CA LEU A 420 -0.97 3.88 13.83
C LEU A 420 0.02 2.80 13.36
N LEU A 421 0.87 2.26 14.25
CA LEU A 421 1.76 1.13 13.98
C LEU A 421 1.19 -0.22 14.48
N SER A 422 -0.09 -0.31 14.84
CA SER A 422 -0.67 -1.51 15.45
C SER A 422 -1.90 -2.03 14.70
N PRO A 423 -1.87 -3.26 14.16
CA PRO A 423 -3.07 -3.90 13.59
C PRO A 423 -4.10 -4.29 14.68
N LYS A 424 -3.75 -4.19 15.97
CA LYS A 424 -4.66 -4.48 17.08
C LYS A 424 -5.61 -3.31 17.29
N ILE A 425 -6.91 -3.58 17.22
CA ILE A 425 -7.98 -2.61 17.47
C ILE A 425 -8.36 -2.52 18.96
N LYS A 426 -9.17 -1.50 19.28
CA LYS A 426 -9.90 -1.27 20.53
C LYS A 426 -11.31 -0.77 20.19
N ARG A 427 -12.29 -0.99 21.07
CA ARG A 427 -13.62 -0.38 20.94
C ARG A 427 -13.54 1.12 21.29
N THR A 428 -14.31 1.95 20.60
CA THR A 428 -14.47 3.39 20.90
C THR A 428 -15.77 3.71 21.65
N ARG A 429 -16.74 2.79 21.63
CA ARG A 429 -18.02 2.90 22.33
C ARG A 429 -18.52 1.53 22.82
N ASN A 430 -19.40 1.56 23.82
CA ASN A 430 -20.08 0.36 24.30
C ASN A 430 -21.10 -0.15 23.26
N GLU A 431 -21.45 -1.43 23.36
CA GLU A 431 -22.54 -2.00 22.57
C GLU A 431 -23.91 -1.47 23.02
N SER A 432 -24.86 -1.44 22.10
CA SER A 432 -26.20 -0.90 22.34
C SER A 432 -27.25 -1.82 21.71
N VAL A 433 -28.31 -2.11 22.46
CA VAL A 433 -29.53 -2.77 21.96
C VAL A 433 -30.36 -1.87 21.02
N THR A 434 -29.94 -0.62 20.81
CA THR A 434 -30.54 0.34 19.86
C THR A 434 -29.50 0.85 18.87
N PRO A 435 -28.90 -0.01 18.02
CA PRO A 435 -27.79 0.37 17.14
C PRO A 435 -28.18 1.45 16.11
N LEU A 436 -29.45 1.50 15.70
CA LEU A 436 -29.96 2.47 14.73
C LEU A 436 -30.18 3.89 15.30
N LYS A 437 -30.07 4.10 16.61
CA LYS A 437 -30.42 5.39 17.25
C LYS A 437 -29.50 6.56 16.87
N TYR A 438 -28.26 6.27 16.46
CA TYR A 438 -27.20 7.28 16.26
C TYR A 438 -26.46 7.13 14.92
N VAL A 439 -27.08 6.51 13.90
CA VAL A 439 -26.42 6.25 12.60
C VAL A 439 -25.88 7.54 11.99
N ASP A 440 -26.71 8.58 11.89
CA ASP A 440 -26.35 9.87 11.31
C ASP A 440 -25.32 10.65 12.15
N GLN A 441 -25.04 10.23 13.40
CA GLN A 441 -23.95 10.78 14.20
C GLN A 441 -22.59 10.20 13.80
N TYR A 442 -22.55 8.92 13.42
CA TYR A 442 -21.31 8.21 13.10
C TYR A 442 -21.03 8.14 11.59
N ASP A 443 -22.03 8.34 10.73
CA ASP A 443 -21.88 8.19 9.28
C ASP A 443 -21.00 9.29 8.66
N ILE A 444 -19.80 8.88 8.23
CA ILE A 444 -18.82 9.71 7.53
C ILE A 444 -19.37 10.35 6.25
N ARG A 445 -20.34 9.72 5.57
CA ARG A 445 -20.99 10.25 4.35
C ARG A 445 -21.85 11.48 4.64
N HIS A 446 -22.42 11.56 5.85
CA HIS A 446 -23.24 12.68 6.29
C HIS A 446 -22.44 13.75 7.06
N SER A 447 -21.26 13.40 7.59
CA SER A 447 -20.37 14.35 8.29
C SER A 447 -19.90 15.51 7.42
N ALA A 448 -19.71 15.32 6.11
CA ALA A 448 -19.38 16.39 5.16
C ALA A 448 -20.41 17.54 5.15
N HIS A 449 -21.69 17.24 5.38
CA HIS A 449 -22.74 18.26 5.40
C HIS A 449 -22.77 19.08 6.71
N LYS A 450 -22.43 18.48 7.86
CA LYS A 450 -22.54 19.17 9.16
C LYS A 450 -21.64 20.39 9.29
N TYR A 451 -20.44 20.36 8.70
CA TYR A 451 -19.52 21.50 8.69
C TYR A 451 -19.83 22.55 7.61
N SER A 452 -20.78 22.28 6.69
CA SER A 452 -21.21 23.26 5.69
C SER A 452 -22.27 24.25 6.20
N GLY A 453 -22.92 23.97 7.34
CA GLY A 453 -24.04 24.75 7.89
C GLY A 453 -23.69 25.70 9.05
N SER A 454 -22.42 25.80 9.45
CA SER A 454 -21.98 26.52 10.66
C SER A 454 -21.31 27.88 10.39
N LYS A 455 -21.71 28.57 9.31
CA LYS A 455 -21.45 30.00 9.10
C LYS A 455 -22.71 30.73 8.66
N GLY A 456 -23.40 31.32 9.64
CA GLY A 456 -24.23 32.52 9.44
C GLY A 456 -23.40 33.78 9.60
#